data_AF-A0A936Q124-F1
#
_entry.id   AF-A0A936Q124-F1
#
_cell.length_a   1.000
_cell.length_b   1.000
_cell.length_c   1.000
_cell.angle_alpha   90.00
_cell.angle_beta   90.00
_cell.angle_gamma   90.00
#
_symmetry.space_group_name_H-M   'P 1'
#
loop_
_entity.id
_entity.type
_entity.pdbx_description
1 polymer ?
#
loop_
_entity_poly.entity_id
_entity_poly.type
_entity_poly.pdbx_seq_one_letter_code
_entity_poly.pdbx_strand_id
1 'polypeptide(L)'
;MSGPLRVLFGVLFTVAVALFVFALLWRSPSMALPAALGAFATFPRGTLRPFRAVCWALAFLLVPLVLKPCLAEQRARREALFEAFTSGGPAALDLEDRLAIAALGLAMGVLAAPVFPEVAQEQLLLHLPGEDRVRESDFATRSERVSAPLNTFIKRLPKPVPGAEPVRFGPERVVFVYGQDDPRVALALNPCLLSAVATPEQGGWRIDAEVAVKVEYPPSYTLHLFSYDGEAFAVEEGLFYALQELGWYHPYTMTWRWTERVSR
;
A
#
# COMPACT_ATOMS: atom_id res chain seq x y z
N MET A 1 -29.80 19.44 10.59
CA MET A 1 -29.06 18.31 9.98
C MET A 1 -29.24 17.11 10.89
N SER A 2 -29.72 16.00 10.36
CA SER A 2 -29.79 14.72 11.07
C SER A 2 -28.39 14.26 11.50
N GLY A 3 -28.31 13.39 12.52
CA GLY A 3 -27.06 12.78 12.98
C GLY A 3 -26.16 12.25 11.85
N PRO A 4 -26.65 11.41 10.92
CA PRO A 4 -25.83 10.87 9.83
C PRO A 4 -25.28 11.93 8.87
N LEU A 5 -26.03 12.99 8.58
CA LEU A 5 -25.55 14.07 7.71
C LEU A 5 -24.40 14.84 8.36
N ARG A 6 -24.42 15.04 9.68
CA ARG A 6 -23.32 15.71 10.39
C ARG A 6 -22.02 14.89 10.34
N VAL A 7 -22.15 13.57 10.49
CA VAL A 7 -21.01 12.65 10.39
C VAL A 7 -20.41 12.71 8.98
N LEU A 8 -21.23 12.60 7.93
CA LEU A 8 -20.77 12.70 6.54
C LEU A 8 -20.02 14.01 6.25
N PHE A 9 -20.58 15.15 6.66
CA PHE A 9 -19.93 16.45 6.49
C PHE A 9 -18.62 16.55 7.27
N GLY A 10 -18.57 15.98 8.48
CA GLY A 10 -17.33 15.89 9.27
C GLY A 10 -16.25 15.10 8.55
N VAL A 11 -16.58 13.93 7.99
CA VAL A 11 -15.64 13.10 7.22
C VAL A 11 -15.13 13.84 5.98
N LEU A 12 -16.03 14.42 5.19
CA LEU A 12 -15.66 15.16 3.98
C LEU A 12 -14.79 16.38 4.30
N PHE A 13 -15.05 17.06 5.41
CA PHE A 13 -14.21 18.16 5.89
C PHE A 13 -12.80 17.69 6.23
N THR A 14 -12.67 16.62 7.01
CA THR A 14 -11.37 16.05 7.36
C THR A 14 -10.58 15.63 6.12
N VAL A 15 -11.24 14.99 5.15
CA VAL A 15 -10.60 14.58 3.88
C VAL A 15 -10.13 15.81 3.10
N ALA A 16 -10.96 16.85 2.96
CA ALA A 16 -10.59 18.04 2.22
C ALA A 16 -9.45 18.83 2.88
N VAL A 17 -9.42 18.89 4.21
CA VAL A 17 -8.30 19.47 4.97
C VAL A 17 -7.02 18.64 4.77
N ALA A 18 -7.10 17.31 4.83
CA ALA A 18 -5.96 16.44 4.60
C ALA A 18 -5.38 16.63 3.18
N LEU A 19 -6.24 16.69 2.15
CA LEU A 19 -5.84 16.98 0.77
C LEU A 19 -5.21 18.37 0.63
N PHE A 20 -5.73 19.37 1.34
CA PHE A 20 -5.18 20.73 1.33
C PHE A 20 -3.78 20.76 1.96
N VAL A 21 -3.60 20.14 3.13
CA VAL A 21 -2.28 20.04 3.78
C VAL A 21 -1.30 19.27 2.88
N PHE A 22 -1.74 18.16 2.29
CA PHE A 22 -0.93 17.42 1.32
C PHE A 22 -0.52 18.28 0.12
N ALA A 23 -1.44 19.09 -0.42
CA ALA A 23 -1.13 20.00 -1.53
C ALA A 23 -0.12 21.07 -1.17
N LEU A 24 -0.16 21.59 0.06
CA LEU A 24 0.84 22.53 0.55
C LEU A 24 2.21 21.88 0.68
N LEU A 25 2.30 20.71 1.31
CA LEU A 25 3.56 19.95 1.45
C LEU A 25 4.15 19.57 0.09
N TRP A 26 3.29 19.23 -0.87
CA TRP A 26 3.72 18.87 -2.22
C TRP A 26 3.94 20.07 -3.15
N ARG A 27 3.75 21.30 -2.65
CA ARG A 27 3.87 22.56 -3.42
C ARG A 27 3.03 22.55 -4.70
N SER A 28 1.82 21.99 -4.64
CA SER A 28 0.90 21.88 -5.77
C SER A 28 -0.27 22.87 -5.65
N PRO A 29 -0.15 24.10 -6.20
CA PRO A 29 -1.24 25.08 -6.15
C PRO A 29 -2.51 24.58 -6.88
N SER A 30 -2.34 23.80 -7.95
CA SER A 30 -3.47 23.23 -8.71
C SER A 30 -4.32 22.27 -7.87
N MET A 31 -3.71 21.57 -6.91
CA MET A 31 -4.44 20.71 -5.96
C MET A 31 -4.94 21.48 -4.72
N ALA A 32 -4.20 22.50 -4.27
CA ALA A 32 -4.55 23.25 -3.07
C ALA A 32 -5.88 24.00 -3.20
N LEU A 33 -6.14 24.61 -4.36
CA LEU A 33 -7.34 25.41 -4.60
C LEU A 33 -8.66 24.60 -4.48
N PRO A 34 -8.86 23.48 -5.21
CA PRO A 34 -10.08 22.68 -5.07
C PRO A 34 -10.19 22.04 -3.68
N ALA A 35 -9.08 21.66 -3.05
CA ALA A 35 -9.08 21.11 -1.70
C ALA A 35 -9.56 22.15 -0.66
N ALA A 36 -9.07 23.39 -0.75
CA ALA A 36 -9.51 24.51 0.08
C ALA A 36 -11.00 24.81 -0.11
N LEU A 37 -11.48 24.84 -1.35
CA LEU A 37 -12.90 25.03 -1.67
C LEU A 37 -13.77 23.89 -1.11
N GLY A 38 -13.30 22.64 -1.23
CA GLY A 38 -13.96 21.47 -0.65
C GLY A 38 -14.04 21.54 0.88
N ALA A 39 -12.95 21.94 1.55
CA ALA A 39 -12.91 22.11 3.00
C ALA A 39 -13.86 23.22 3.46
N PHE A 40 -13.92 24.32 2.72
CA PHE A 40 -14.87 25.39 3.02
C PHE A 40 -16.33 24.94 2.80
N ALA A 41 -16.60 24.20 1.72
CA ALA A 41 -17.95 23.70 1.38
C ALA A 41 -18.50 22.71 2.43
N THR A 42 -17.60 21.94 3.06
CA THR A 42 -17.91 20.89 4.03
C THR A 42 -17.83 21.35 5.48
N PHE A 43 -17.37 22.58 5.72
CA PHE A 43 -17.22 23.15 7.06
C PHE A 43 -18.51 22.99 7.90
N PRO A 44 -18.48 22.63 9.19
CA PRO A 44 -19.69 22.25 9.93
C PRO A 44 -20.65 23.40 10.38
N ARG A 45 -20.39 24.69 10.08
CA ARG A 45 -21.20 25.82 10.60
C ARG A 45 -22.39 26.29 9.71
N GLY A 46 -23.62 26.06 10.16
CA GLY A 46 -24.88 26.11 9.37
C GLY A 46 -25.37 27.42 8.72
N THR A 47 -24.59 28.51 8.67
CA THR A 47 -25.04 29.83 8.22
C THR A 47 -24.84 30.13 6.72
N LEU A 48 -24.18 29.26 5.95
CA LEU A 48 -23.73 29.57 4.56
C LEU A 48 -24.24 28.59 3.49
N ARG A 49 -25.51 28.15 3.54
CA ARG A 49 -26.06 27.10 2.66
C ARG A 49 -25.90 27.36 1.14
N PRO A 50 -26.30 28.51 0.57
CA PRO A 50 -26.17 28.74 -0.88
C PRO A 50 -24.70 28.86 -1.30
N PHE A 51 -23.86 29.49 -0.47
CA PHE A 51 -22.44 29.65 -0.73
C PHE A 51 -21.70 28.30 -0.76
N ARG A 52 -22.07 27.35 0.11
CA ARG A 52 -21.50 25.98 0.08
C ARG A 52 -21.85 25.22 -1.20
N ALA A 53 -23.08 25.37 -1.70
CA ALA A 53 -23.47 24.75 -2.97
C ALA A 53 -22.63 25.31 -4.13
N VAL A 54 -22.37 26.62 -4.13
CA VAL A 54 -21.44 27.25 -5.08
C VAL A 54 -20.03 26.71 -4.92
N CYS A 55 -19.49 26.62 -3.70
CA CYS A 55 -18.15 26.05 -3.47
C CYS A 55 -18.05 24.59 -3.93
N TRP A 56 -19.08 23.77 -3.72
CA TRP A 56 -19.12 22.39 -4.23
C TRP A 56 -19.15 22.35 -5.76
N ALA A 57 -20.00 23.16 -6.39
CA ALA A 57 -20.09 23.25 -7.84
C ALA A 57 -18.74 23.71 -8.46
N LEU A 58 -18.11 24.72 -7.85
CA LEU A 58 -16.79 25.19 -8.27
C LEU A 58 -15.72 24.13 -8.07
N ALA A 59 -15.67 23.47 -6.92
CA ALA A 59 -14.71 22.39 -6.67
C ALA A 59 -14.87 21.27 -7.71
N PHE A 60 -16.10 20.83 -7.98
CA PHE A 60 -16.37 19.78 -8.96
C PHE A 60 -16.00 20.20 -10.40
N LEU A 61 -16.29 21.45 -10.78
CA LEU A 61 -15.95 21.97 -12.09
C LEU A 61 -14.45 22.21 -12.27
N LEU A 62 -13.75 22.56 -11.19
CA LEU A 62 -12.30 22.79 -11.21
C LEU A 62 -11.50 21.50 -11.32
N VAL A 63 -11.95 20.39 -10.70
CA VAL A 63 -11.21 19.10 -10.73
C VAL A 63 -10.71 18.70 -12.13
N PRO A 64 -11.55 18.63 -13.18
CA PRO A 64 -11.05 18.27 -14.52
C PRO A 64 -10.13 19.35 -15.12
N LEU A 65 -10.35 20.63 -14.80
CA LEU A 65 -9.53 21.74 -15.29
C LEU A 65 -8.14 21.75 -14.67
N VAL A 66 -8.03 21.33 -13.41
CA VAL A 66 -6.76 21.33 -12.67
C VAL A 66 -6.03 19.98 -12.71
N LEU A 67 -6.65 18.93 -13.27
CA LEU A 67 -6.07 17.59 -13.24
C LEU A 67 -4.73 17.54 -14.00
N LYS A 68 -4.69 18.06 -15.24
CA LYS A 68 -3.45 18.12 -16.03
C LYS A 68 -2.35 18.95 -15.36
N PRO A 69 -2.57 20.22 -14.96
CA PRO A 69 -1.52 20.98 -14.30
C PRO A 69 -1.12 20.39 -12.95
N CYS A 70 -2.04 19.76 -12.21
CA CYS A 70 -1.71 18.99 -11.00
C CYS A 70 -0.73 17.85 -11.32
N LEU A 71 -1.00 17.03 -12.34
CA LEU A 71 -0.10 15.94 -12.74
C LEU A 71 1.27 16.46 -13.18
N ALA A 72 1.33 17.58 -13.91
CA ALA A 72 2.59 18.21 -14.31
C ALA A 72 3.38 18.74 -13.09
N GLU A 73 2.72 19.39 -12.13
CA GLU A 73 3.32 19.82 -10.86
C GLU A 73 3.85 18.63 -10.05
N GLN A 74 3.06 17.56 -9.94
CA GLN A 74 3.43 16.33 -9.26
C GLN A 74 4.68 15.70 -9.88
N ARG A 75 4.72 15.63 -11.22
CA ARG A 75 5.87 15.15 -11.98
C ARG A 75 7.12 16.00 -11.73
N ALA A 76 7.02 17.32 -11.89
CA ALA A 76 8.15 18.22 -11.69
C ALA A 76 8.71 18.15 -10.27
N ARG A 77 7.82 18.10 -9.26
CA ARG A 77 8.22 17.96 -7.85
C ARG A 77 8.91 16.61 -7.60
N ARG A 78 8.35 15.51 -8.12
CA ARG A 78 8.94 14.17 -7.99
C ARG A 78 10.33 14.11 -8.62
N GLU A 79 10.48 14.62 -9.85
CA GLU A 79 11.76 14.65 -10.57
C GLU A 79 12.80 15.47 -9.80
N ALA A 80 12.45 16.66 -9.29
CA ALA A 80 13.35 17.48 -8.48
C ALA A 80 13.78 16.81 -7.16
N LEU A 81 12.85 16.15 -6.47
CA LEU A 81 13.16 15.39 -5.24
C LEU A 81 14.08 14.20 -5.53
N PHE A 82 13.82 13.48 -6.62
CA PHE A 82 14.63 12.32 -6.99
C PHE A 82 16.02 12.73 -7.46
N GLU A 83 16.15 13.85 -8.18
CA GLU A 83 17.44 14.45 -8.51
C GLU A 83 18.23 14.86 -7.27
N ALA A 84 17.57 15.50 -6.29
CA ALA A 84 18.20 15.86 -5.02
C ALA A 84 18.68 14.60 -4.25
N PHE A 85 17.85 13.56 -4.18
CA PHE A 85 18.20 12.28 -3.58
C PHE A 85 19.37 11.59 -4.30
N THR A 86 19.35 11.51 -5.62
CA THR A 86 20.40 10.81 -6.40
C THR A 86 21.73 11.55 -6.39
N SER A 87 21.72 12.88 -6.32
CA SER A 87 22.94 13.71 -6.29
C SER A 87 23.55 13.86 -4.90
N GLY A 88 22.73 13.99 -3.86
CA GLY A 88 23.17 14.29 -2.49
C GLY A 88 22.86 13.21 -1.44
N GLY A 89 22.26 12.10 -1.85
CA GLY A 89 21.78 11.03 -0.96
C GLY A 89 20.53 11.41 -0.16
N PRO A 90 20.05 10.52 0.73
CA PRO A 90 18.84 10.77 1.54
C PRO A 90 18.92 12.06 2.37
N ALA A 91 20.11 12.44 2.84
CA ALA A 91 20.31 13.62 3.67
C ALA A 91 20.06 14.95 2.93
N ALA A 92 20.05 14.96 1.59
CA ALA A 92 19.76 16.13 0.78
C ALA A 92 18.28 16.56 0.84
N LEU A 93 17.39 15.65 1.23
CA LEU A 93 15.97 15.96 1.43
C LEU A 93 15.80 16.74 2.73
N ASP A 94 15.18 17.91 2.66
CA ASP A 94 14.89 18.70 3.87
C ASP A 94 13.70 18.11 4.66
N LEU A 95 13.33 18.74 5.78
CA LEU A 95 12.22 18.26 6.58
C LEU A 95 10.87 18.34 5.84
N GLU A 96 10.67 19.37 5.03
CA GLU A 96 9.45 19.56 4.25
C GLU A 96 9.32 18.47 3.19
N ASP A 97 10.41 18.17 2.48
CA ASP A 97 10.50 17.09 1.49
C ASP A 97 10.16 15.74 2.13
N ARG A 98 10.75 15.45 3.30
CA ARG A 98 10.50 14.20 4.04
C ARG A 98 9.04 14.08 4.47
N LEU A 99 8.46 15.16 4.99
CA LEU A 99 7.05 15.21 5.37
C LEU A 99 6.12 15.03 4.16
N ALA A 100 6.46 15.62 3.01
CA ALA A 100 5.71 15.48 1.78
C ALA A 100 5.70 14.01 1.30
N ILE A 101 6.86 13.36 1.26
CA ILE A 101 7.00 11.95 0.86
C ILE A 101 6.25 11.04 1.86
N ALA A 102 6.40 11.26 3.16
CA ALA A 102 5.69 10.49 4.18
C ALA A 102 4.16 10.64 4.04
N ALA A 103 3.68 11.87 3.81
CA ALA A 103 2.27 12.14 3.58
C ALA A 103 1.73 11.44 2.32
N LEU A 104 2.53 11.38 1.24
CA LEU A 104 2.16 10.61 0.04
C LEU A 104 2.01 9.12 0.36
N GLY A 105 2.94 8.53 1.11
CA GLY A 105 2.86 7.12 1.49
C GLY A 105 1.66 6.81 2.39
N LEU A 106 1.33 7.68 3.34
CA LEU A 106 0.09 7.57 4.13
C LEU A 106 -1.15 7.64 3.22
N ALA A 107 -1.19 8.59 2.29
CA ALA A 107 -2.30 8.73 1.35
C ALA A 107 -2.45 7.48 0.49
N MET A 108 -1.35 6.93 -0.04
CA MET A 108 -1.36 5.67 -0.80
C MET A 108 -1.93 4.52 0.03
N GLY A 109 -1.48 4.34 1.28
CA GLY A 109 -1.99 3.30 2.16
C GLY A 109 -3.49 3.45 2.45
N VAL A 110 -3.95 4.65 2.80
CA VAL A 110 -5.37 4.92 3.08
C VAL A 110 -6.26 4.71 1.85
N LEU A 111 -5.83 5.20 0.68
CA LEU A 111 -6.60 5.08 -0.56
C LEU A 111 -6.62 3.64 -1.08
N ALA A 112 -5.56 2.86 -0.85
CA ALA A 112 -5.50 1.45 -1.23
C ALA A 112 -6.36 0.55 -0.33
N ALA A 113 -6.56 0.90 0.95
CA ALA A 113 -7.18 0.03 1.95
C ALA A 113 -8.53 -0.62 1.54
N PRO A 114 -9.47 0.07 0.87
CA PRO A 114 -10.74 -0.54 0.46
C PRO A 114 -10.61 -1.60 -0.64
N VAL A 115 -9.54 -1.56 -1.44
CA VAL A 115 -9.37 -2.39 -2.65
C VAL A 115 -8.25 -3.42 -2.47
N PHE A 116 -7.14 -2.99 -1.86
CA PHE A 116 -5.91 -3.74 -1.60
C PHE A 116 -5.52 -3.64 -0.11
N PRO A 117 -6.32 -4.22 0.82
CA PRO A 117 -6.09 -4.07 2.25
C PRO A 117 -4.76 -4.66 2.72
N GLU A 118 -4.22 -5.68 2.04
CA GLU A 118 -2.92 -6.28 2.37
C GLU A 118 -1.78 -5.29 2.13
N VAL A 119 -1.69 -4.76 0.91
CA VAL A 119 -0.70 -3.75 0.50
C VAL A 119 -0.84 -2.45 1.29
N ALA A 120 -2.09 -2.03 1.54
CA ALA A 120 -2.36 -0.85 2.35
C ALA A 120 -1.81 -0.98 3.77
N GLN A 121 -1.98 -2.15 4.39
CA GLN A 121 -1.43 -2.40 5.72
C GLN A 121 0.08 -2.45 5.68
N GLU A 122 0.68 -3.07 4.67
CA GLU A 122 2.13 -3.06 4.48
C GLU A 122 2.68 -1.64 4.43
N GLN A 123 2.05 -0.77 3.63
CA GLN A 123 2.42 0.62 3.52
C GLN A 123 2.27 1.42 4.81
N LEU A 124 1.15 1.23 5.51
CA LEU A 124 0.87 1.98 6.74
C LEU A 124 1.78 1.54 7.88
N LEU A 125 2.10 0.25 7.97
CA LEU A 125 2.96 -0.28 9.02
C LEU A 125 4.42 0.14 8.87
N LEU A 126 4.89 0.49 7.66
CA LEU A 126 6.22 1.10 7.47
C LEU A 126 6.41 2.39 8.29
N HIS A 127 5.34 3.10 8.65
CA HIS A 127 5.42 4.33 9.45
C HIS A 127 5.61 4.07 10.95
N LEU A 128 5.52 2.80 11.38
CA LEU A 128 5.59 2.43 12.78
C LEU A 128 6.85 1.61 13.02
N PRO A 129 7.68 1.96 14.02
CA PRO A 129 8.77 1.09 14.41
C PRO A 129 8.21 -0.23 14.93
N GLY A 130 8.91 -1.33 14.65
CA GLY A 130 8.51 -2.62 15.17
C GLY A 130 9.33 -3.77 14.62
N GLU A 131 9.01 -4.94 15.15
CA GLU A 131 9.55 -6.21 14.72
C GLU A 131 8.77 -6.77 13.53
N ASP A 132 9.28 -7.88 12.99
CA ASP A 132 8.59 -8.69 11.99
C ASP A 132 7.16 -9.01 12.43
N ARG A 133 6.27 -9.09 11.45
CA ARG A 133 4.83 -9.21 11.66
C ARG A 133 4.35 -10.56 11.17
N VAL A 134 3.46 -11.18 11.93
CA VAL A 134 2.84 -12.46 11.57
C VAL A 134 1.33 -12.27 11.43
N ARG A 135 0.76 -12.86 10.40
CA ARG A 135 -0.67 -12.84 10.13
C ARG A 135 -1.19 -14.22 9.79
N GLU A 136 -2.21 -14.63 10.54
CA GLU A 136 -2.94 -15.86 10.25
C GLU A 136 -3.97 -15.60 9.15
N SER A 137 -3.68 -16.04 7.93
CA SER A 137 -4.57 -15.99 6.78
C SER A 137 -4.05 -16.84 5.62
N ASP A 138 -4.97 -17.55 4.97
CA ASP A 138 -4.74 -18.32 3.74
C ASP A 138 -4.72 -17.46 2.47
N PHE A 139 -4.70 -16.12 2.57
CA PHE A 139 -4.76 -15.18 1.45
C PHE A 139 -3.78 -15.53 0.31
N ALA A 140 -2.56 -15.94 0.65
CA ALA A 140 -1.52 -16.30 -0.32
C ALA A 140 -1.93 -17.47 -1.23
N THR A 141 -2.77 -18.40 -0.74
CA THR A 141 -3.21 -19.59 -1.50
C THR A 141 -4.08 -19.28 -2.70
N ARG A 142 -4.61 -18.05 -2.81
CA ARG A 142 -5.39 -17.58 -3.96
C ARG A 142 -4.58 -17.56 -5.25
N SER A 143 -3.26 -17.48 -5.17
CA SER A 143 -2.39 -17.57 -6.34
C SER A 143 -1.92 -19.00 -6.59
N GLU A 144 -1.99 -19.43 -7.85
CA GLU A 144 -1.40 -20.71 -8.30
C GLU A 144 0.11 -20.77 -8.07
N ARG A 145 0.80 -19.62 -8.06
CA ARG A 145 2.25 -19.54 -7.77
C ARG A 145 2.59 -20.02 -6.37
N VAL A 146 1.65 -19.90 -5.43
CA VAL A 146 1.79 -20.36 -4.04
C VAL A 146 1.19 -21.75 -3.87
N SER A 147 -0.03 -21.97 -4.38
CA SER A 147 -0.74 -23.22 -4.14
C SER A 147 -0.19 -24.41 -4.95
N ALA A 148 0.34 -24.21 -6.16
CA ALA A 148 0.88 -25.30 -6.98
C ALA A 148 2.11 -26.01 -6.37
N PRO A 149 3.16 -25.31 -5.90
CA PRO A 149 4.30 -25.96 -5.26
C PRO A 149 3.89 -26.64 -3.95
N LEU A 150 3.02 -26.01 -3.14
CA LEU A 150 2.49 -26.62 -1.92
C LEU A 150 1.69 -27.90 -2.19
N ASN A 151 0.79 -27.87 -3.18
CA ASN A 151 0.03 -29.04 -3.61
C ASN A 151 0.94 -30.17 -4.13
N THR A 152 2.03 -29.82 -4.81
CA THR A 152 3.02 -30.79 -5.29
C THR A 152 3.76 -31.43 -4.12
N PHE A 153 4.14 -30.65 -3.10
CA PHE A 153 4.71 -31.15 -1.86
C PHE A 153 3.74 -32.11 -1.16
N ILE A 154 2.49 -31.71 -0.97
CA ILE A 154 1.45 -32.51 -0.31
C ILE A 154 1.20 -33.83 -1.05
N LYS A 155 1.18 -33.84 -2.39
CA LYS A 155 1.03 -35.05 -3.20
C LYS A 155 2.20 -36.02 -3.02
N ARG A 156 3.40 -35.53 -2.71
CA ARG A 156 4.60 -36.35 -2.50
C ARG A 156 4.77 -36.85 -1.06
N LEU A 157 3.94 -36.39 -0.12
CA LEU A 157 4.01 -36.87 1.26
C LEU A 157 3.77 -38.39 1.32
N PRO A 158 4.53 -39.13 2.15
CA PRO A 158 4.27 -40.54 2.40
C PRO A 158 2.97 -40.74 3.19
N LYS A 159 2.54 -41.99 3.38
CA LYS A 159 1.47 -42.28 4.34
C LYS A 159 1.91 -41.84 5.74
N PRO A 160 1.07 -41.12 6.50
CA PRO A 160 1.44 -40.66 7.83
C PRO A 160 1.60 -41.87 8.76
N VAL A 161 2.75 -41.94 9.42
CA VAL A 161 3.02 -42.93 10.48
C VAL A 161 3.03 -42.17 11.81
N PRO A 162 2.22 -42.55 12.80
CA PRO A 162 2.25 -41.92 14.12
C PRO A 162 3.66 -41.93 14.71
N GLY A 163 4.14 -40.76 15.12
CA GLY A 163 5.50 -40.59 15.67
C GLY A 163 6.62 -40.44 14.62
N ALA A 164 6.29 -40.36 13.32
CA ALA A 164 7.27 -39.98 12.31
C ALA A 164 7.68 -38.51 12.45
N GLU A 165 8.90 -38.21 12.00
CA GLU A 165 9.43 -36.84 11.96
C GLU A 165 8.63 -35.96 10.98
N PRO A 166 8.46 -34.65 11.28
CA PRO A 166 7.84 -33.71 10.36
C PRO A 166 8.62 -33.59 9.05
N VAL A 167 7.90 -33.54 7.92
CA VAL A 167 8.49 -33.32 6.59
C VAL A 167 8.48 -31.84 6.28
N ARG A 168 9.61 -31.28 5.83
CA ARG A 168 9.75 -29.84 5.55
C ARG A 168 9.79 -29.55 4.06
N PHE A 169 9.31 -28.37 3.69
CA PHE A 169 9.35 -27.79 2.36
C PHE A 169 9.84 -26.35 2.41
N GLY A 170 10.65 -25.95 1.44
CA GLY A 170 11.19 -24.60 1.33
C GLY A 170 12.41 -24.32 2.22
N PRO A 171 12.87 -23.05 2.28
CA PRO A 171 12.25 -21.88 1.65
C PRO A 171 12.39 -21.89 0.12
N GLU A 172 11.29 -21.68 -0.59
CA GLU A 172 11.24 -21.53 -2.06
C GLU A 172 10.90 -20.09 -2.43
N ARG A 173 11.71 -19.49 -3.30
CA ARG A 173 11.46 -18.12 -3.77
C ARG A 173 10.36 -18.10 -4.82
N VAL A 174 9.30 -17.36 -4.53
CA VAL A 174 8.17 -17.15 -5.44
C VAL A 174 8.23 -15.73 -6.00
N VAL A 175 8.11 -15.62 -7.32
CA VAL A 175 8.10 -14.36 -8.05
C VAL A 175 6.80 -14.30 -8.87
N PHE A 176 6.12 -13.17 -8.79
CA PHE A 176 4.83 -12.95 -9.45
C PHE A 176 5.01 -12.15 -10.74
N VAL A 177 4.12 -12.41 -11.69
CA VAL A 177 4.01 -11.71 -12.97
C VAL A 177 2.71 -10.92 -12.98
N TYR A 178 2.82 -9.59 -12.95
CA TYR A 178 1.67 -8.70 -13.01
C TYR A 178 0.81 -8.95 -14.26
N GLY A 179 -0.50 -9.03 -14.07
CA GLY A 179 -1.48 -9.29 -15.13
C GLY A 179 -1.71 -10.77 -15.45
N GLN A 180 -0.88 -11.68 -14.93
CA GLN A 180 -1.09 -13.14 -15.03
C GLN A 180 -1.54 -13.73 -13.69
N ASP A 181 -0.93 -13.27 -12.59
CA ASP A 181 -1.26 -13.73 -11.25
C ASP A 181 -2.38 -12.87 -10.61
N ASP A 182 -2.97 -13.37 -9.51
CA ASP A 182 -3.94 -12.59 -8.72
C ASP A 182 -3.32 -11.25 -8.33
N PRO A 183 -3.93 -10.10 -8.73
CA PRO A 183 -3.30 -8.81 -8.59
C PRO A 183 -3.12 -8.38 -7.12
N ARG A 184 -3.98 -8.85 -6.21
CA ARG A 184 -3.84 -8.54 -4.79
C ARG A 184 -2.65 -9.32 -4.20
N VAL A 185 -2.58 -10.62 -4.49
CA VAL A 185 -1.47 -11.47 -4.00
C VAL A 185 -0.14 -11.02 -4.60
N ALA A 186 -0.12 -10.74 -5.91
CA ALA A 186 1.08 -10.29 -6.61
C ALA A 186 1.58 -8.92 -6.13
N LEU A 187 0.70 -8.01 -5.73
CA LEU A 187 1.15 -6.72 -5.18
C LEU A 187 1.70 -6.85 -3.76
N ALA A 188 1.11 -7.70 -2.92
CA ALA A 188 1.52 -7.84 -1.52
C ALA A 188 2.75 -8.77 -1.33
N LEU A 189 2.92 -9.79 -2.18
CA LEU A 189 3.88 -10.86 -1.93
C LEU A 189 5.05 -10.92 -2.94
N ASN A 190 5.28 -9.91 -3.79
CA ASN A 190 6.27 -10.01 -4.86
C ASN A 190 7.61 -9.31 -4.57
N PRO A 191 8.74 -10.04 -4.45
CA PRO A 191 8.88 -11.50 -4.31
C PRO A 191 8.73 -11.96 -2.85
N CYS A 192 8.43 -13.25 -2.64
CA CYS A 192 8.33 -13.84 -1.30
C CYS A 192 9.04 -15.19 -1.18
N LEU A 193 9.14 -15.70 0.05
CA LEU A 193 9.65 -17.02 0.40
C LEU A 193 8.52 -17.88 0.94
N LEU A 194 8.24 -19.01 0.30
CA LEU A 194 7.27 -20.01 0.72
C LEU A 194 7.97 -21.16 1.46
N SER A 195 7.44 -21.54 2.62
CA SER A 195 7.87 -22.70 3.39
C SER A 195 6.66 -23.44 3.97
N ALA A 196 6.83 -24.73 4.27
CA ALA A 196 5.81 -25.51 4.95
C ALA A 196 6.41 -26.64 5.79
N VAL A 197 5.68 -27.06 6.82
CA VAL A 197 5.99 -28.21 7.66
C VAL A 197 4.76 -29.11 7.71
N ALA A 198 4.94 -30.37 7.31
CA ALA A 198 3.93 -31.41 7.42
C ALA A 198 4.20 -32.26 8.67
N THR A 199 3.30 -32.18 9.65
CA THR A 199 3.33 -32.96 10.88
C THR A 199 2.34 -34.12 10.79
N PRO A 200 2.74 -35.38 11.05
CA PRO A 200 1.81 -36.50 10.98
C PRO A 200 0.76 -36.41 12.11
N GLU A 201 -0.51 -36.54 11.75
CA GLU A 201 -1.64 -36.59 12.69
C GLU A 201 -2.46 -37.89 12.47
N GLN A 202 -3.36 -38.21 13.40
CA GLN A 202 -4.27 -39.35 13.20
C GLN A 202 -5.12 -39.15 11.94
N GLY A 203 -4.97 -40.06 10.98
CA GLY A 203 -5.75 -40.04 9.74
C GLY A 203 -5.25 -39.07 8.66
N GLY A 204 -4.06 -38.47 8.81
CA GLY A 204 -3.57 -37.53 7.81
C GLY A 204 -2.28 -36.78 8.17
N TRP A 205 -2.11 -35.65 7.49
CA TRP A 205 -1.06 -34.67 7.76
C TRP A 205 -1.69 -33.34 8.14
N ARG A 206 -1.11 -32.68 9.14
CA ARG A 206 -1.28 -31.24 9.37
C ARG A 206 -0.17 -30.51 8.64
N ILE A 207 -0.54 -29.59 7.75
CA ILE A 207 0.39 -28.77 7.00
C ILE A 207 0.34 -27.36 7.58
N ASP A 208 1.43 -26.93 8.21
CA ASP A 208 1.62 -25.54 8.62
C ASP A 208 2.48 -24.86 7.56
N ALA A 209 1.88 -23.96 6.79
CA ALA A 209 2.53 -23.27 5.69
C ALA A 209 2.67 -21.78 6.01
N GLU A 210 3.72 -21.17 5.47
CA GLU A 210 3.95 -19.74 5.61
C GLU A 210 4.58 -19.13 4.36
N VAL A 211 4.25 -17.85 4.13
CA VAL A 211 4.89 -17.01 3.12
C VAL A 211 5.47 -15.78 3.80
N ALA A 212 6.77 -15.57 3.68
CA ALA A 212 7.47 -14.40 4.19
C ALA A 212 7.82 -13.44 3.04
N VAL A 213 7.42 -12.17 3.18
CA VAL A 213 7.77 -11.08 2.26
C VAL A 213 8.50 -9.99 3.03
N LYS A 214 9.59 -9.47 2.45
CA LYS A 214 10.30 -8.32 3.00
C LYS A 214 9.59 -7.06 2.50
N VAL A 215 9.00 -6.32 3.42
CA VAL A 215 8.28 -5.07 3.14
C VAL A 215 9.29 -3.94 3.19
N GLU A 216 9.81 -3.58 2.03
CA GLU A 216 10.74 -2.47 1.84
C GLU A 216 10.66 -1.92 0.42
N TYR A 217 11.02 -0.65 0.28
CA TYR A 217 11.16 0.01 -1.01
C TYR A 217 12.56 -0.20 -1.58
N PRO A 218 12.69 -0.43 -2.90
CA PRO A 218 13.97 -0.44 -3.60
C PRO A 218 14.53 0.98 -3.79
N PRO A 219 15.86 1.13 -3.97
CA PRO A 219 16.51 2.43 -4.12
C PRO A 219 16.15 3.17 -5.42
N SER A 220 15.65 2.46 -6.44
CA SER A 220 15.28 3.05 -7.73
C SER A 220 14.24 2.18 -8.42
N TYR A 221 13.00 2.67 -8.49
CA TYR A 221 11.92 2.05 -9.25
C TYR A 221 10.78 3.05 -9.44
N THR A 222 10.38 3.27 -10.69
CA THR A 222 9.25 4.14 -11.01
C THR A 222 8.01 3.29 -11.29
N LEU A 223 7.01 3.38 -10.42
CA LEU A 223 5.72 2.73 -10.61
C LEU A 223 4.76 3.67 -11.33
N HIS A 224 4.45 3.37 -12.59
CA HIS A 224 3.40 4.07 -13.34
C HIS A 224 2.01 3.58 -12.94
N LEU A 225 1.17 4.49 -12.43
CA LEU A 225 -0.19 4.14 -12.00
C LEU A 225 -1.23 4.42 -13.09
N PHE A 226 -1.21 5.61 -13.69
CA PHE A 226 -2.09 5.96 -14.81
C PHE A 226 -1.54 7.15 -15.60
N SER A 227 -2.19 7.49 -16.71
CA SER A 227 -1.91 8.71 -17.47
C SER A 227 -3.20 9.43 -17.83
N TYR A 228 -3.14 10.76 -17.90
CA TYR A 228 -4.25 11.62 -18.32
C TYR A 228 -3.72 12.74 -19.20
N ASP A 229 -4.27 12.85 -20.42
CA ASP A 229 -3.92 13.88 -21.41
C ASP A 229 -2.40 14.07 -21.63
N GLY A 230 -1.69 12.94 -21.75
CA GLY A 230 -0.23 12.90 -21.97
C GLY A 230 0.62 13.02 -20.71
N GLU A 231 0.03 13.32 -19.55
CA GLU A 231 0.73 13.37 -18.26
C GLU A 231 0.57 12.08 -17.48
N ALA A 232 1.69 11.52 -17.01
CA ALA A 232 1.69 10.28 -16.24
C ALA A 232 1.72 10.55 -14.73
N PHE A 233 0.78 9.94 -14.01
CA PHE A 233 0.91 9.79 -12.56
C PHE A 233 1.77 8.56 -12.29
N ALA A 234 2.96 8.80 -11.74
CA ALA A 234 3.88 7.76 -11.37
C ALA A 234 4.52 8.08 -10.03
N VAL A 235 4.87 7.03 -9.30
CA VAL A 235 5.45 7.06 -7.98
C VAL A 235 6.90 6.63 -8.10
N GLU A 236 7.82 7.40 -7.52
CA GLU A 236 9.24 7.06 -7.49
C GLU A 236 9.57 6.40 -6.15
N GLU A 237 9.70 5.08 -6.15
CA GLU A 237 9.91 4.30 -4.92
C GLU A 237 11.23 4.62 -4.22
N GLY A 238 12.23 5.08 -4.97
CA GLY A 238 13.49 5.55 -4.40
C GLY A 238 13.33 6.69 -3.38
N LEU A 239 12.26 7.50 -3.50
CA LEU A 239 11.95 8.54 -2.51
C LEU A 239 11.51 7.95 -1.17
N PHE A 240 10.76 6.85 -1.18
CA PHE A 240 10.40 6.15 0.06
C PHE A 240 11.58 5.36 0.62
N TYR A 241 12.43 4.79 -0.25
CA TYR A 241 13.70 4.22 0.19
C TYR A 241 14.55 5.25 0.95
N ALA A 242 14.61 6.50 0.49
CA ALA A 242 15.30 7.56 1.22
C ALA A 242 14.72 7.78 2.63
N LEU A 243 13.40 7.64 2.82
CA LEU A 243 12.78 7.68 4.16
C LEU A 243 13.16 6.47 5.02
N GLN A 244 13.40 5.29 4.43
CA GLN A 244 13.90 4.13 5.17
C GLN A 244 15.30 4.38 5.69
N GLU A 245 16.20 4.88 4.83
CA GLU A 245 17.58 5.20 5.20
C GLU A 245 17.66 6.29 6.29
N LEU A 246 16.70 7.22 6.32
CA LEU A 246 16.60 8.26 7.34
C LEU A 246 15.89 7.80 8.62
N GLY A 247 15.42 6.56 8.69
CA GLY A 247 14.70 6.03 9.86
C GLY A 247 13.28 6.57 10.04
N TRP A 248 12.68 7.15 8.99
CA TRP A 248 11.28 7.55 8.98
C TRP A 248 10.36 6.38 8.63
N TYR A 249 10.82 5.50 7.74
CA TYR A 249 10.18 4.23 7.42
C TYR A 249 10.96 3.09 8.05
N HIS A 250 10.25 2.06 8.46
CA HIS A 250 10.78 0.94 9.23
C HIS A 250 10.52 -0.36 8.46
N PRO A 251 11.44 -0.77 7.56
CA PRO A 251 11.35 -2.06 6.88
C PRO A 251 11.18 -3.23 7.84
N TYR A 252 10.40 -4.22 7.45
CA TYR A 252 10.14 -5.40 8.27
C TYR A 252 9.76 -6.60 7.39
N THR A 253 9.73 -7.80 7.97
CA THR A 253 9.22 -9.00 7.29
C THR A 253 7.77 -9.24 7.67
N MET A 254 6.87 -9.32 6.68
CA MET A 254 5.50 -9.79 6.87
C MET A 254 5.43 -11.29 6.58
N THR A 255 4.96 -12.07 7.55
CA THR A 255 4.77 -13.52 7.42
C THR A 255 3.27 -13.85 7.44
N TRP A 256 2.78 -14.45 6.37
CA TRP A 256 1.42 -14.96 6.25
C TRP A 256 1.43 -16.45 6.57
N ARG A 257 0.66 -16.88 7.59
CA ARG A 257 0.59 -18.27 8.06
C ARG A 257 -0.79 -18.85 7.89
N TRP A 258 -0.85 -20.12 7.51
CA TRP A 258 -2.08 -20.88 7.52
C TRP A 258 -1.80 -22.36 7.79
N THR A 259 -2.83 -23.04 8.28
CA THR A 259 -2.79 -24.48 8.52
C THR A 259 -3.90 -25.16 7.73
N GLU A 260 -3.56 -26.27 7.06
CA GLU A 260 -4.53 -27.15 6.44
C GLU A 260 -4.34 -28.61 6.89
N ARG A 261 -5.41 -29.41 6.83
CA ARG A 261 -5.38 -30.83 7.16
C ARG A 261 -5.67 -31.65 5.91
N VAL A 262 -4.82 -32.63 5.65
CA VAL A 262 -4.92 -33.50 4.48
C VAL A 262 -5.13 -34.93 4.95
N SER A 263 -6.32 -35.47 4.70
CA SER A 263 -6.63 -36.89 4.94
C SER A 263 -6.06 -37.77 3.83
N ARG A 264 -5.57 -38.96 4.20
CA ARG A 264 -5.08 -39.98 3.26
C ARG A 264 -5.42 -41.39 3.71
#